data_AF-A0A6H0KNU4-F1
#
_entry.id   AF-A0A6H0KNU4-F1
#
_cell.length_a   1.000
_cell.length_b   1.000
_cell.length_c   1.000
_cell.angle_alpha   90.00
_cell.angle_beta   90.00
_cell.angle_gamma   90.00
#
_symmetry.space_group_name_H-M   'P 1'
#
loop_
_entity.id
_entity.type
_entity.pdbx_description
1 polymer ?
#
loop_
_entity_poly.entity_id
_entity_poly.type
_entity_poly.pdbx_seq_one_letter_code
_entity_poly.pdbx_strand_id
1 'polypeptide(L)'
;MIHVLFKLKTGEERWLSGIKYKYFRKRGEDDKSSYPSGRLEGGLFEIEFNSTGHDEFFLVWTKGWTIYAGEFVFYDAERIIPLFRIEFWDCACVSFEEIMTSTSDESMKTKLLLSPAITRNRHVLHEKTWKVTELDNISLVADGSTVENAVITDAYWIDSDGNQQRDFPVDTSITLYVVLDNYQSGSNVSLEFDTNSDGKSYRGKYSGVADRNGILQIDDFKLLQINN
;
A
#
# COMPACT_ATOMS: atom_id res chain seq x y z
N MET A 1 2.94 -18.61 -2.16
CA MET A 1 3.15 -17.86 -3.43
C MET A 1 2.50 -16.48 -3.23
N ILE A 2 2.84 -15.44 -4.00
CA ILE A 2 2.18 -14.12 -3.87
C ILE A 2 1.61 -13.78 -5.24
N HIS A 3 0.34 -13.38 -5.30
CA HIS A 3 -0.26 -12.87 -6.52
C HIS A 3 -0.29 -11.36 -6.48
N VAL A 4 -0.01 -10.71 -7.61
CA VAL A 4 0.02 -9.26 -7.69
C VAL A 4 -0.92 -8.81 -8.79
N LEU A 5 -1.83 -7.92 -8.44
CA LEU A 5 -2.77 -7.28 -9.35
C LEU A 5 -2.34 -5.84 -9.56
N PHE A 6 -2.04 -5.50 -10.81
CA PHE A 6 -1.83 -4.13 -11.24
C PHE A 6 -3.16 -3.52 -11.65
N LYS A 7 -3.46 -2.32 -11.13
CA LYS A 7 -4.69 -1.58 -11.43
C LYS A 7 -4.38 -0.13 -11.75
N LEU A 8 -4.94 0.37 -12.84
CA LEU A 8 -4.97 1.80 -13.14
C LEU A 8 -6.32 2.40 -12.76
N LYS A 9 -6.34 3.68 -12.39
CA LYS A 9 -7.58 4.42 -12.13
C LYS A 9 -8.49 4.54 -13.37
N THR A 10 -7.96 4.29 -14.57
CA THR A 10 -8.73 4.20 -15.82
C THR A 10 -9.60 2.94 -15.89
N GLY A 11 -9.38 1.96 -15.00
CA GLY A 11 -10.06 0.67 -15.00
C GLY A 11 -9.26 -0.47 -15.63
N GLU A 12 -8.07 -0.20 -16.17
CA GLU A 12 -7.20 -1.26 -16.70
C GLU A 12 -6.59 -2.09 -15.57
N GLU A 13 -6.76 -3.41 -15.64
CA GLU A 13 -6.25 -4.35 -14.64
C GLU A 13 -5.46 -5.48 -15.30
N ARG A 14 -4.35 -5.91 -14.67
CA ARG A 14 -3.56 -7.09 -15.10
C ARG A 14 -3.01 -7.85 -13.91
N TRP A 15 -3.16 -9.18 -13.94
CA TRP A 15 -2.42 -10.05 -13.04
C TRP A 15 -0.97 -10.16 -13.51
N LEU A 16 -0.03 -9.90 -12.61
CA LEU A 16 1.39 -9.89 -12.94
C LEU A 16 1.99 -11.28 -12.73
N SER A 17 2.83 -11.71 -13.68
CA SER A 17 3.76 -12.84 -13.52
C SER A 17 5.01 -12.41 -12.76
N GLY A 18 5.37 -11.12 -12.81
CA GLY A 18 6.51 -10.58 -12.11
C GLY A 18 6.41 -9.08 -11.85
N ILE A 19 6.96 -8.65 -10.72
CA ILE A 19 7.15 -7.23 -10.39
C ILE A 19 8.50 -7.06 -9.70
N LYS A 20 9.24 -6.03 -10.11
CA LYS A 20 10.48 -5.61 -9.47
C LYS A 20 10.44 -4.10 -9.30
N TYR A 21 10.83 -3.64 -8.13
CA TYR A 21 11.05 -2.23 -7.87
C TYR A 21 12.31 -2.08 -7.03
N LYS A 22 13.06 -1.01 -7.26
CA LYS A 22 14.33 -0.77 -6.57
C LYS A 22 14.56 0.71 -6.35
N TYR A 23 15.01 1.03 -5.15
CA TYR A 23 15.68 2.28 -4.82
C TYR A 23 17.15 2.00 -4.52
N PHE A 24 18.03 2.90 -4.92
CA PHE A 24 19.46 2.76 -4.67
C PHE A 24 20.13 4.13 -4.58
N ARG A 25 21.31 4.19 -3.97
CA ARG A 25 22.20 5.34 -4.01
C ARG A 25 23.47 4.94 -4.74
N LYS A 26 23.97 5.80 -5.62
CA LYS A 26 25.28 5.60 -6.25
C LYS A 26 26.38 5.83 -5.22
N ARG A 27 27.58 5.31 -5.47
CA ARG A 27 28.78 5.67 -4.67
C ARG A 27 29.15 7.13 -4.97
N GLY A 28 29.61 7.86 -3.96
CA GLY A 28 30.15 9.21 -4.18
C GLY A 28 31.32 9.17 -5.17
N GLU A 29 31.32 10.08 -6.14
CA GLU A 29 32.31 10.12 -7.22
C GLU A 29 33.68 10.65 -6.74
N ASP A 30 33.69 11.45 -5.66
CA ASP A 30 34.86 12.21 -5.20
C ASP A 30 35.55 11.68 -3.94
N ASP A 31 35.03 10.64 -3.28
CA ASP A 31 35.57 10.21 -1.99
C ASP A 31 36.31 8.87 -2.08
N LYS A 32 37.57 8.85 -1.64
CA LYS A 32 38.32 7.64 -1.28
C LYS A 32 37.65 6.82 -0.17
N SER A 33 36.56 7.33 0.39
CA SER A 33 35.67 6.63 1.30
C SER A 33 34.48 6.08 0.53
N SER A 34 34.14 4.82 0.76
CA SER A 34 33.00 4.12 0.18
C SER A 34 31.60 4.70 0.53
N TYR A 35 31.49 5.98 0.86
CA TYR A 35 30.24 6.60 1.26
C TYR A 35 29.25 6.68 0.09
N PRO A 36 27.96 6.36 0.34
CA PRO A 36 26.91 6.51 -0.65
C PRO A 36 26.63 8.00 -0.92
N SER A 37 26.40 8.34 -2.18
CA SER A 37 25.93 9.65 -2.61
C SER A 37 24.61 10.04 -1.92
N GLY A 38 24.39 11.34 -1.72
CA GLY A 38 23.21 11.83 -1.00
C GLY A 38 21.88 11.60 -1.71
N ARG A 39 21.88 11.47 -3.05
CA ARG A 39 20.65 11.40 -3.86
C ARG A 39 20.16 9.95 -3.98
N LEU A 40 18.90 9.74 -3.58
CA LEU A 40 18.20 8.48 -3.84
C LEU A 40 17.78 8.42 -5.31
N GLU A 41 18.14 7.34 -5.99
CA GLU A 41 17.78 7.04 -7.37
C GLU A 41 16.92 5.77 -7.44
N GLY A 42 16.30 5.53 -8.59
CA GLY A 42 15.39 4.41 -8.82
C GLY A 42 13.93 4.81 -8.76
N GLY A 43 13.11 3.97 -8.12
CA GLY A 43 11.65 4.14 -8.12
C GLY A 43 11.04 3.88 -9.50
N LEU A 44 11.63 2.95 -10.25
CA LEU A 44 11.05 2.39 -11.45
C LEU A 44 10.46 1.03 -11.11
N PHE A 45 9.30 0.73 -11.69
CA PHE A 45 8.66 -0.57 -11.59
C PHE A 45 8.85 -1.30 -12.92
N GLU A 46 9.50 -2.45 -12.87
CA GLU A 46 9.56 -3.41 -13.97
C GLU A 46 8.48 -4.45 -13.70
N ILE A 47 7.46 -4.50 -14.55
CA ILE A 47 6.34 -5.44 -14.43
C ILE A 47 6.26 -6.34 -15.64
N GLU A 48 5.81 -7.57 -15.41
CA GLU A 48 5.61 -8.59 -16.43
C GLU A 48 4.24 -9.24 -16.25
N PHE A 49 3.54 -9.49 -17.36
CA PHE A 49 2.28 -10.22 -17.39
C PHE A 49 2.11 -10.98 -18.72
N ASN A 50 1.19 -11.95 -18.74
CA ASN A 50 0.86 -12.66 -19.97
C ASN A 50 0.13 -11.73 -20.92
N SER A 51 0.59 -11.71 -22.17
CA SER A 51 0.04 -10.84 -23.20
C SER A 51 -1.38 -11.26 -23.56
N THR A 52 -2.21 -10.28 -23.90
CA THR A 52 -3.60 -10.49 -24.31
C THR A 52 -3.87 -9.78 -25.64
N GLY A 53 -5.00 -10.09 -26.28
CA GLY A 53 -5.47 -9.35 -27.46
C GLY A 53 -5.83 -7.88 -27.20
N HIS A 54 -5.77 -7.42 -25.94
CA HIS A 54 -6.19 -6.08 -25.51
C HIS A 54 -5.05 -5.26 -24.89
N ASP A 55 -3.81 -5.48 -25.34
CA ASP A 55 -2.63 -4.78 -24.80
C ASP A 55 -2.25 -3.51 -25.56
N GLU A 56 -3.03 -3.12 -26.58
CA GLU A 56 -2.85 -1.87 -27.35
C GLU A 56 -2.81 -0.63 -26.45
N PHE A 57 -3.58 -0.63 -25.35
CA PHE A 57 -3.56 0.43 -24.36
C PHE A 57 -2.14 0.76 -23.87
N PHE A 58 -1.34 -0.26 -23.54
CA PHE A 58 0.02 -0.08 -23.02
C PHE A 58 0.98 0.43 -24.09
N LEU A 59 0.80 0.00 -25.33
CA LEU A 59 1.56 0.50 -26.46
C LEU A 59 1.27 1.99 -26.72
N VAL A 60 -0.01 2.39 -26.69
CA VAL A 60 -0.42 3.79 -26.83
C VAL A 60 0.10 4.63 -25.67
N TRP A 61 0.00 4.12 -24.44
CA TRP A 61 0.53 4.81 -23.27
C TRP A 61 2.03 5.06 -23.38
N THR A 62 2.81 4.07 -23.83
CA THR A 62 4.27 4.21 -24.01
C THR A 62 4.65 5.18 -25.12
N LYS A 63 3.85 5.26 -26.19
CA LYS A 63 4.07 6.21 -27.29
C LYS A 63 3.65 7.64 -26.92
N GLY A 64 2.72 7.77 -25.97
CA GLY A 64 2.19 9.04 -25.50
C GLY A 64 3.00 9.66 -24.36
N TRP A 65 2.56 10.84 -23.95
CA TRP A 65 3.05 11.52 -22.74
C TRP A 65 2.05 11.46 -21.59
N THR A 66 1.06 10.56 -21.70
CA THR A 66 0.00 10.45 -20.70
C THR A 66 0.56 9.89 -19.40
N ILE A 67 0.18 10.51 -18.29
CA ILE A 67 0.50 10.03 -16.95
C ILE A 67 -0.76 9.45 -16.31
N TYR A 68 -0.62 8.30 -15.65
CA TYR A 68 -1.72 7.66 -14.95
C TYR A 68 -1.40 7.46 -13.46
N ALA A 69 -2.46 7.36 -12.67
CA ALA A 69 -2.39 6.92 -11.29
C ALA A 69 -2.97 5.50 -11.19
N GLY A 70 -2.52 4.77 -10.17
CA GLY A 70 -2.93 3.39 -9.98
C GLY A 70 -2.31 2.79 -8.73
N GLU A 71 -2.46 1.47 -8.61
CA GLU A 71 -1.95 0.70 -7.48
C GLU A 71 -1.50 -0.70 -7.90
N PHE A 72 -0.62 -1.26 -7.09
CA PHE A 72 -0.31 -2.69 -7.06
C PHE A 72 -0.89 -3.28 -5.80
N VAL A 73 -1.75 -4.30 -5.93
CA VAL A 73 -2.35 -5.01 -4.80
C VAL A 73 -1.72 -6.40 -4.70
N PHE A 74 -1.10 -6.69 -3.56
CA PHE A 74 -0.46 -7.97 -3.29
C PHE A 74 -1.44 -8.85 -2.51
N TYR A 75 -1.65 -10.08 -2.96
CA TYR A 75 -2.54 -11.05 -2.33
C TYR A 75 -1.77 -12.26 -1.81
N ASP A 76 -2.25 -12.80 -0.70
CA ASP A 76 -1.85 -14.12 -0.24
C ASP A 76 -2.35 -15.19 -1.22
N ALA A 77 -1.48 -16.11 -1.63
CA ALA A 77 -1.83 -17.11 -2.65
C ALA A 77 -2.87 -18.13 -2.19
N GLU A 78 -3.01 -18.36 -0.89
CA GLU A 78 -3.93 -19.39 -0.39
C GLU A 78 -5.33 -18.85 -0.17
N ARG A 79 -5.45 -17.61 0.33
CA ARG A 79 -6.72 -17.07 0.80
C ARG A 79 -7.27 -15.93 -0.06
N ILE A 80 -6.50 -15.45 -1.04
CA ILE A 80 -6.85 -14.28 -1.88
C ILE A 80 -7.24 -13.08 -1.00
N ILE A 81 -6.56 -12.92 0.13
CA ILE A 81 -6.72 -11.79 1.03
C ILE A 81 -5.65 -10.76 0.64
N PRO A 82 -6.02 -9.47 0.44
CA PRO A 82 -5.04 -8.42 0.16
C PRO A 82 -4.10 -8.26 1.35
N LEU A 83 -2.80 -8.37 1.10
CA LEU A 83 -1.72 -8.27 2.07
C LEU A 83 -1.27 -6.81 2.28
N PHE A 84 -0.98 -6.12 1.18
CA PHE A 84 -0.61 -4.71 1.17
C PHE A 84 -0.75 -4.15 -0.25
N ARG A 85 -0.77 -2.81 -0.35
CA ARG A 85 -0.78 -2.09 -1.62
C ARG A 85 0.41 -1.16 -1.79
N ILE A 86 0.77 -0.90 -3.03
CA ILE A 86 1.68 0.18 -3.41
C ILE A 86 0.91 1.12 -4.34
N GLU A 87 0.70 2.35 -3.90
CA GLU A 87 0.00 3.37 -4.66
C GLU A 87 0.99 4.23 -5.43
N PHE A 88 0.61 4.66 -6.63
CA PHE A 88 1.43 5.56 -7.43
C PHE A 88 0.60 6.61 -8.15
N TRP A 89 1.22 7.77 -8.36
CA TRP A 89 0.67 8.89 -9.11
C TRP A 89 1.69 9.41 -10.10
N ASP A 90 1.16 10.13 -11.09
CA ASP A 90 1.93 10.70 -12.20
C ASP A 90 2.87 9.67 -12.82
N CYS A 91 2.34 8.51 -13.22
CA CYS A 91 3.14 7.43 -13.77
C CYS A 91 3.21 7.51 -15.28
N ALA A 92 4.43 7.59 -15.80
CA ALA A 92 4.72 7.46 -17.22
C ALA A 92 5.13 6.01 -17.54
N CYS A 93 4.69 5.50 -18.69
CA CYS A 93 5.20 4.24 -19.22
C CYS A 93 6.45 4.53 -20.07
N VAL A 94 7.61 4.09 -19.60
CA VAL A 94 8.92 4.40 -20.19
C VAL A 94 9.28 3.41 -21.30
N SER A 95 8.90 2.14 -21.14
CA SER A 95 9.13 1.12 -22.15
C SER A 95 8.02 0.09 -22.16
N PHE A 96 7.79 -0.45 -23.36
CA PHE A 96 6.92 -1.57 -23.64
C PHE A 96 7.74 -2.58 -24.45
N GLU A 97 7.78 -3.82 -23.99
CA GLU A 97 8.50 -4.92 -24.62
C GLU A 97 7.57 -6.15 -24.66
N GLU A 98 7.47 -6.78 -25.82
CA GLU A 98 6.79 -8.07 -25.98
C GLU A 98 7.83 -9.16 -26.22
N ILE A 99 7.77 -10.21 -25.40
CA ILE A 99 8.67 -11.35 -25.44
C ILE A 99 7.89 -12.54 -25.97
N MET A 100 8.31 -13.00 -27.14
CA MET A 100 7.77 -14.18 -27.82
C MET A 100 8.89 -15.15 -28.14
N THR A 101 8.72 -16.40 -27.72
CA THR A 101 9.73 -17.45 -27.90
C THR A 101 9.11 -18.59 -28.69
N SER A 102 9.72 -18.96 -29.81
CA SER A 102 9.24 -20.06 -30.66
C SER A 102 9.68 -21.45 -30.17
N THR A 103 10.57 -21.51 -29.18
CA THR A 103 11.22 -22.73 -28.69
C THR A 103 10.69 -23.22 -27.33
N SER A 104 9.80 -22.47 -26.69
CA SER A 104 9.21 -22.81 -25.39
C SER A 104 7.70 -22.74 -25.46
N ASP A 105 7.01 -23.57 -24.67
CA ASP A 105 5.54 -23.53 -24.53
C ASP A 105 5.05 -22.38 -23.64
N GLU A 106 5.93 -21.43 -23.28
CA GLU A 106 5.53 -20.23 -22.53
C GLU A 106 4.63 -19.34 -23.38
N SER A 107 3.56 -18.84 -22.78
CA SER A 107 2.72 -17.81 -23.40
C SER A 107 3.53 -16.54 -23.65
N MET A 108 3.16 -15.78 -24.68
CA MET A 108 3.76 -14.48 -24.96
C MET A 108 3.64 -13.56 -23.74
N LYS A 109 4.72 -12.89 -23.35
CA LYS A 109 4.77 -12.03 -22.17
C LYS A 109 4.97 -10.57 -22.58
N THR A 110 4.28 -9.68 -21.88
CA THR A 110 4.47 -8.24 -22.00
C THR A 110 5.23 -7.76 -20.78
N LYS A 111 6.25 -6.94 -21.00
CA LYS A 111 7.08 -6.32 -19.99
C LYS A 111 7.00 -4.80 -20.11
N LEU A 112 6.66 -4.13 -19.01
CA LEU A 112 6.59 -2.68 -18.92
C LEU A 112 7.61 -2.14 -17.93
N LEU A 113 8.21 -0.99 -18.27
CA LEU A 113 8.97 -0.18 -17.33
C LEU A 113 8.17 1.08 -17.01
N LEU A 114 7.71 1.18 -15.77
CA LEU A 114 6.89 2.28 -15.29
C LEU A 114 7.74 3.22 -14.43
N SER A 115 7.60 4.52 -14.67
CA SER A 115 8.23 5.57 -13.86
C SER A 115 7.15 6.43 -13.23
N PRO A 116 6.74 6.14 -11.99
CA PRO A 116 5.91 7.05 -11.21
C PRO A 116 6.72 8.24 -10.69
N ALA A 117 6.11 9.42 -10.66
CA ALA A 117 6.70 10.57 -9.97
C ALA A 117 6.49 10.46 -8.46
N ILE A 118 5.35 9.90 -8.05
CA ILE A 118 5.00 9.74 -6.65
C ILE A 118 4.68 8.29 -6.38
N THR A 119 5.21 7.74 -5.30
CA THR A 119 4.94 6.37 -4.87
C THR A 119 4.74 6.34 -3.37
N ARG A 120 3.67 5.71 -2.92
CA ARG A 120 3.45 5.37 -1.52
C ARG A 120 3.54 3.86 -1.37
N ASN A 121 4.55 3.41 -0.63
CA ASN A 121 4.68 2.02 -0.22
C ASN A 121 4.49 1.96 1.29
N ARG A 122 3.35 1.41 1.73
CA ARG A 122 2.91 1.48 3.13
C ARG A 122 2.91 2.94 3.60
N HIS A 123 3.71 3.27 4.61
CA HIS A 123 3.82 4.61 5.21
C HIS A 123 4.92 5.48 4.57
N VAL A 124 5.70 4.93 3.64
CA VAL A 124 6.84 5.64 3.03
C VAL A 124 6.40 6.28 1.72
N LEU A 125 6.36 7.61 1.72
CA LEU A 125 6.13 8.41 0.54
C LEU A 125 7.46 8.74 -0.14
N HIS A 126 7.52 8.54 -1.45
CA HIS A 126 8.63 8.96 -2.29
C HIS A 126 8.14 9.85 -3.42
N GLU A 127 8.84 10.97 -3.61
CA GLU A 127 8.50 11.98 -4.62
C GLU A 127 9.72 12.32 -5.47
N LYS A 128 9.52 12.31 -6.79
CA LYS A 128 10.48 12.78 -7.79
C LYS A 128 10.19 14.23 -8.14
N THR A 129 11.24 14.91 -8.61
CA THR A 129 11.20 16.35 -8.93
C THR A 129 10.23 16.73 -10.04
N TRP A 130 9.82 15.78 -10.89
CA TRP A 130 8.95 16.02 -12.03
C TRP A 130 7.46 15.74 -11.73
N LYS A 131 7.08 15.56 -10.45
CA LYS A 131 5.68 15.39 -10.05
C LYS A 131 4.82 16.56 -10.53
N VAL A 132 3.58 16.27 -10.90
CA VAL A 132 2.56 17.25 -11.32
C VAL A 132 1.48 17.36 -10.26
N THR A 133 1.13 16.24 -9.64
CA THR A 133 0.15 16.16 -8.57
C THR A 133 0.75 16.64 -7.25
N GLU A 134 0.09 17.58 -6.59
CA GLU A 134 0.39 17.95 -5.20
C GLU A 134 -0.51 17.14 -4.26
N LEU A 135 0.09 16.21 -3.51
CA LEU A 135 -0.64 15.37 -2.56
C LEU A 135 -1.13 16.11 -1.30
N ASP A 136 -0.66 17.33 -1.07
CA ASP A 136 -1.04 18.16 0.07
C ASP A 136 -2.55 18.54 0.08
N ASN A 137 -3.24 18.36 -1.06
CA ASN A 137 -4.65 18.70 -1.24
C ASN A 137 -5.59 17.51 -1.51
N ILE A 138 -5.11 16.26 -1.43
CA ILE A 138 -6.02 15.10 -1.46
C ILE A 138 -6.60 14.89 -0.05
N SER A 139 -7.41 15.85 0.40
CA SER A 139 -8.53 15.54 1.25
C SER A 139 -9.45 14.70 0.38
N LEU A 140 -9.38 13.37 0.51
CA LEU A 140 -10.29 12.47 -0.18
C LEU A 140 -11.70 12.89 0.24
N VAL A 141 -12.40 13.53 -0.70
CA VAL A 141 -13.84 13.62 -0.70
C VAL A 141 -14.33 12.22 -0.39
N ALA A 142 -15.04 12.09 0.73
CA ALA A 142 -15.68 10.86 1.16
C ALA A 142 -16.65 10.44 0.07
N ASP A 143 -16.16 9.70 -0.92
CA ASP A 143 -17.04 8.90 -1.74
C ASP A 143 -17.45 7.73 -0.85
N GLY A 144 -18.77 7.55 -0.72
CA GLY A 144 -19.41 6.68 0.27
C GLY A 144 -19.18 5.18 0.04
N SER A 145 -18.04 4.78 -0.52
CA SER A 145 -17.58 3.41 -0.59
C SER A 145 -16.96 3.02 0.74
N THR A 146 -17.73 2.30 1.57
CA THR A 146 -17.19 1.50 2.66
C THR A 146 -16.07 0.62 2.11
N VAL A 147 -14.82 0.88 2.47
CA VAL A 147 -13.72 -0.04 2.18
C VAL A 147 -13.95 -1.27 3.04
N GLU A 148 -14.54 -2.31 2.45
CA GLU A 148 -14.96 -3.53 3.16
C GLU A 148 -13.81 -4.30 3.83
N ASN A 149 -12.54 -3.89 3.68
CA ASN A 149 -11.40 -4.69 4.10
C ASN A 149 -10.24 -3.88 4.69
N ALA A 150 -10.48 -2.82 5.48
CA ALA A 150 -9.40 -2.22 6.26
C ALA A 150 -8.77 -3.31 7.17
N VAL A 151 -7.46 -3.51 7.06
CA VAL A 151 -6.73 -4.55 7.79
C VAL A 151 -6.02 -3.90 8.97
N ILE A 152 -6.27 -4.39 10.18
CA ILE A 152 -5.50 -3.98 11.35
C ILE A 152 -4.13 -4.65 11.28
N THR A 153 -3.07 -3.84 11.20
CA THR A 153 -1.67 -4.31 11.15
C THR A 153 -0.99 -4.25 12.51
N ASP A 154 -1.41 -3.33 13.36
CA ASP A 154 -0.93 -3.20 14.73
C ASP A 154 -1.98 -2.47 15.58
N ALA A 155 -1.92 -2.67 16.89
CA ALA A 155 -2.71 -1.93 17.86
C ALA A 155 -1.91 -1.79 19.15
N TYR A 156 -1.69 -0.56 19.60
CA TYR A 156 -0.88 -0.28 20.78
C TYR A 156 -1.41 0.91 21.56
N TRP A 157 -1.03 0.99 22.84
CA TRP A 157 -1.19 2.17 23.68
C TRP A 157 0.16 2.64 24.18
N ILE A 158 0.24 3.88 24.65
CA ILE A 158 1.49 4.48 25.14
C ILE A 158 1.41 4.55 26.67
N ASP A 159 2.37 3.94 27.36
CA ASP A 159 2.44 3.99 28.82
C ASP A 159 2.97 5.33 29.35
N SER A 160 2.98 5.49 30.67
CA SER A 160 3.47 6.71 31.32
C SER A 160 4.95 7.01 31.05
N ASP A 161 5.71 5.99 30.66
CA ASP A 161 7.13 6.08 30.35
C ASP A 161 7.36 6.36 28.85
N GLY A 162 6.29 6.44 28.05
CA GLY A 162 6.33 6.72 26.61
C GLY A 162 6.55 5.48 25.74
N ASN A 163 6.49 4.27 26.29
CA ASN A 163 6.69 3.04 25.53
C ASN A 163 5.37 2.51 24.95
N GLN A 164 5.46 1.85 23.80
CA GLN A 164 4.33 1.21 23.15
C GLN A 164 4.05 -0.16 23.77
N GLN A 165 2.82 -0.36 24.25
CA GLN A 165 2.34 -1.58 24.89
C GLN A 165 1.22 -2.22 24.06
N ARG A 166 1.21 -3.56 24.02
CA ARG A 166 0.20 -4.37 23.28
C ARG A 166 -0.68 -5.22 24.19
N ASP A 167 -0.39 -5.19 25.49
CA ASP A 167 -1.23 -5.81 26.51
C ASP A 167 -2.28 -4.79 26.95
N PHE A 168 -3.54 -5.04 26.59
CA PHE A 168 -4.63 -4.10 26.86
C PHE A 168 -5.11 -4.26 28.30
N PRO A 169 -4.99 -3.23 29.16
CA PRO A 169 -5.43 -3.32 30.54
C PRO A 169 -6.96 -3.47 30.60
N VAL A 170 -7.41 -4.38 31.44
CA VAL A 170 -8.82 -4.50 31.80
C VAL A 170 -9.15 -3.43 32.85
N ASP A 171 -10.34 -2.86 32.77
CA ASP A 171 -10.88 -1.84 33.69
C ASP A 171 -10.24 -0.45 33.72
N THR A 172 -9.13 -0.23 33.02
CA THR A 172 -8.49 1.08 32.88
C THR A 172 -8.75 1.66 31.49
N SER A 173 -9.16 2.93 31.42
CA SER A 173 -9.30 3.63 30.13
C SER A 173 -7.91 4.04 29.61
N ILE A 174 -7.64 3.74 28.35
CA ILE A 174 -6.39 4.10 27.65
C ILE A 174 -6.70 4.80 26.32
N THR A 175 -5.74 5.54 25.80
CA THR A 175 -5.78 5.96 24.38
C THR A 175 -5.19 4.84 23.53
N LEU A 176 -6.01 4.25 22.68
CA LEU A 176 -5.62 3.18 21.77
C LEU A 176 -5.29 3.75 20.38
N TYR A 177 -4.15 3.34 19.83
CA TYR A 177 -3.74 3.64 18.46
C TYR A 177 -3.85 2.36 17.64
N VAL A 178 -4.74 2.39 16.64
CA VAL A 178 -4.95 1.27 15.71
C VAL A 178 -4.30 1.64 14.39
N VAL A 179 -3.35 0.81 13.94
CA VAL A 179 -2.65 1.00 12.67
C VAL A 179 -3.35 0.17 11.61
N LEU A 180 -3.94 0.86 10.65
CA LEU A 180 -4.68 0.27 9.56
C LEU A 180 -3.84 0.26 8.29
N ASP A 181 -3.90 -0.85 7.57
CA ASP A 181 -3.55 -0.96 6.17
C ASP A 181 -4.82 -1.21 5.35
N ASN A 182 -4.74 -1.10 4.03
CA ASN A 182 -5.87 -1.24 3.13
C ASN A 182 -7.05 -0.28 3.47
N TYR A 183 -6.79 0.89 4.07
CA TYR A 183 -7.81 1.88 4.44
C TYR A 183 -7.84 3.06 3.44
N GLN A 184 -8.95 3.81 3.41
CA GLN A 184 -9.04 5.11 2.75
C GLN A 184 -8.98 6.20 3.82
N SER A 185 -8.04 7.15 3.67
CA SER A 185 -7.93 8.29 4.60
C SER A 185 -9.22 9.09 4.60
N GLY A 186 -9.75 9.39 5.79
CA GLY A 186 -11.06 10.06 5.94
C GLY A 186 -12.26 9.11 6.03
N SER A 187 -12.10 7.82 5.73
CA SER A 187 -13.17 6.83 5.90
C SER A 187 -13.34 6.46 7.38
N ASN A 188 -14.60 6.36 7.81
CA ASN A 188 -14.94 5.88 9.15
C ASN A 188 -14.80 4.36 9.20
N VAL A 189 -14.01 3.87 10.14
CA VAL A 189 -13.75 2.45 10.35
C VAL A 189 -14.40 2.03 11.66
N SER A 190 -15.27 1.02 11.59
CA SER A 190 -15.87 0.39 12.77
C SER A 190 -15.01 -0.81 13.18
N LEU A 191 -14.69 -0.88 14.47
CA LEU A 191 -13.81 -1.88 15.06
C LEU A 191 -14.57 -2.59 16.19
N GLU A 192 -14.51 -3.92 16.20
CA GLU A 192 -15.04 -4.77 17.25
C GLU A 192 -13.89 -5.57 17.85
N PHE A 193 -13.71 -5.43 19.17
CA PHE A 193 -12.68 -6.11 19.94
C PHE A 193 -13.36 -7.14 20.84
N ASP A 194 -12.90 -8.39 20.76
CA ASP A 194 -13.34 -9.48 21.61
C ASP A 194 -12.10 -10.16 22.22
N THR A 195 -12.08 -10.32 23.54
CA THR A 195 -11.01 -11.05 24.24
C THR A 195 -11.55 -11.88 25.39
N ASN A 196 -10.82 -12.93 25.76
CA ASN A 196 -11.10 -13.76 26.92
C ASN A 196 -9.90 -13.69 27.87
N SER A 197 -10.15 -13.27 29.11
CA SER A 197 -9.14 -13.24 30.18
C SER A 197 -9.75 -13.80 31.46
N ASP A 198 -9.02 -14.67 32.17
CA ASP A 198 -9.46 -15.29 33.43
C ASP A 198 -10.86 -15.93 33.39
N GLY A 199 -11.21 -16.56 32.27
CA GLY A 199 -12.50 -17.21 32.07
C GLY A 199 -13.68 -16.24 31.88
N LYS A 200 -13.42 -14.94 31.73
CA LYS A 200 -14.40 -13.89 31.46
C LYS A 200 -14.21 -13.35 30.05
N SER A 201 -15.32 -13.09 29.37
CA SER A 201 -15.33 -12.47 28.03
C SER A 201 -15.48 -10.96 28.14
N TYR A 202 -14.75 -10.24 27.31
CA TYR A 202 -14.79 -8.79 27.22
C TYR A 202 -14.99 -8.35 25.79
N ARG A 203 -15.77 -7.27 25.60
CA ARG A 203 -16.04 -6.68 24.29
C ARG A 203 -15.92 -5.16 24.32
N GLY A 204 -15.49 -4.60 23.20
CA GLY A 204 -15.50 -3.16 22.91
C GLY A 204 -15.90 -2.90 21.47
N LYS A 205 -16.80 -1.94 21.23
CA LYS A 205 -17.14 -1.45 19.89
C LYS A 205 -16.77 0.00 19.78
N TYR A 206 -15.93 0.31 18.81
CA TYR A 206 -15.41 1.65 18.59
C TYR A 206 -15.46 1.98 17.11
N SER A 207 -15.56 3.26 16.81
CA SER A 207 -15.43 3.75 15.45
C SER A 207 -14.60 5.02 15.44
N GLY A 208 -13.92 5.25 14.32
CA GLY A 208 -13.04 6.40 14.18
C GLY A 208 -12.62 6.61 12.74
N VAL A 209 -12.09 7.79 12.48
CA VAL A 209 -11.55 8.14 11.18
C VAL A 209 -10.05 7.93 11.22
N ALA A 210 -9.54 7.08 10.34
CA ALA A 210 -8.10 6.90 10.19
C ALA A 210 -7.49 8.17 9.58
N ASP A 211 -6.38 8.63 10.17
CA ASP A 211 -5.63 9.75 9.64
C ASP A 211 -4.90 9.38 8.33
N ARG A 212 -4.23 10.36 7.73
CA ARG A 212 -3.41 10.19 6.52
C ARG A 212 -2.24 9.21 6.65
N ASN A 213 -1.89 8.81 7.87
CA ASN A 213 -0.85 7.83 8.18
C ASN A 213 -1.41 6.44 8.47
N GLY A 214 -2.74 6.30 8.52
CA GLY A 214 -3.43 5.04 8.82
C GLY A 214 -3.58 4.79 10.30
N ILE A 215 -3.42 5.81 11.11
CA ILE A 215 -3.56 5.74 12.55
C ILE A 215 -4.97 6.21 12.89
N LEU A 216 -5.73 5.32 13.50
CA LEU A 216 -7.01 5.62 14.12
C LEU A 216 -6.78 5.69 15.63
N GLN A 217 -6.98 6.88 16.20
CA GLN A 217 -6.89 7.11 17.63
C GLN A 217 -8.27 6.94 18.27
N ILE A 218 -8.35 6.12 19.31
CA ILE A 218 -9.54 5.92 20.13
C ILE A 218 -9.21 6.40 21.55
N ASP A 219 -9.82 7.51 21.94
CA ASP A 219 -9.74 8.00 23.31
C ASP A 219 -10.68 7.18 24.21
N ASP A 220 -10.32 7.06 25.49
CA ASP A 220 -11.09 6.33 26.50
C ASP A 220 -11.46 4.88 26.11
N PHE A 221 -10.56 4.20 25.40
CA PHE A 221 -10.71 2.78 25.07
C PHE A 221 -10.73 1.94 26.35
N LYS A 222 -11.76 1.10 26.48
CA LYS A 222 -12.00 0.21 27.60
C LYS A 222 -12.77 -1.02 27.14
N LEU A 223 -12.27 -2.20 27.49
CA LEU A 223 -12.97 -3.45 27.29
C LEU A 223 -13.92 -3.70 28.46
N LEU A 224 -15.21 -3.91 28.16
CA LEU A 224 -16.24 -4.15 29.17
C LEU A 224 -16.52 -5.65 29.30
N GLN A 225 -16.61 -6.13 30.53
CA GLN A 225 -16.96 -7.52 30.81
C GLN A 225 -18.38 -7.78 30.31
N ILE A 226 -18.55 -8.84 29.52
CA ILE A 226 -19.85 -9.34 29.12
C ILE A 226 -20.31 -10.30 30.21
N ASN A 227 -21.45 -10.01 30.83
CA ASN A 227 -22.12 -10.99 31.68
C ASN A 227 -22.93 -11.90 30.77
N ASN A 228 -22.56 -13.18 30.71
CA ASN A 228 -23.42 -14.22 30.15
C ASN A 228 -24.64 -14.43 31.06
#